data_AF-A0A6B3FW47-F1
#
_entry.id   AF-A0A6B3FW47-F1
#
_cell.length_a   1.000
_cell.length_b   1.000
_cell.length_c   1.000
_cell.angle_alpha   90.00
_cell.angle_beta   90.00
_cell.angle_gamma   90.00
#
_symmetry.space_group_name_H-M   'P 1'
#
loop_
_entity.id
_entity.type
_entity.pdbx_description
1 polymer ?
#
loop_
_entity_poly.entity_id
_entity_poly.type
_entity_poly.pdbx_seq_one_letter_code
_entity_poly.pdbx_strand_id
1 'polypeptide(L)' 'NTTGYAINDNATVEAPVTVTGVTGNAPAALSVPVNISHTYIGDLKIDLVAPDGSVYNLKAYGSGGSSDNVVTT' A
#
# COMPACT_ATOMS: atom_id res chain seq x y z
N ASN A 1 -2.78 11.07 4.01
CA ASN A 1 -3.72 9.95 4.20
C ASN A 1 -3.55 9.47 5.64
N THR A 2 -4.43 9.90 6.55
CA THR A 2 -4.34 9.59 8.00
C THR A 2 -5.57 8.83 8.49
N THR A 3 -6.50 8.50 7.59
CA THR A 3 -7.70 7.73 7.89
C THR A 3 -7.33 6.26 7.95
N GLY A 4 -7.78 5.57 9.00
CA GLY A 4 -7.62 4.12 9.12
C GLY A 4 -8.61 3.37 8.24
N TYR A 5 -8.14 2.28 7.63
CA TYR A 5 -8.95 1.38 6.81
C TYR A 5 -8.83 -0.04 7.37
N ALA A 6 -9.97 -0.67 7.64
CA ALA A 6 -9.99 -2.03 8.16
C ALA A 6 -9.64 -3.03 7.05
N ILE A 7 -8.64 -3.87 7.32
CA ILE A 7 -8.29 -5.01 6.47
C ILE A 7 -9.01 -6.21 7.04
N ASN A 8 -10.15 -6.56 6.44
CA ASN A 8 -10.91 -7.74 6.84
C ASN A 8 -10.29 -8.99 6.21
N ASP A 9 -10.50 -10.13 6.85
CA ASP A 9 -10.02 -11.41 6.35
C ASP A 9 -10.54 -11.69 4.93
N ASN A 10 -9.64 -12.19 4.09
CA ASN A 10 -9.87 -12.55 2.70
C ASN A 10 -10.61 -11.47 1.87
N ALA A 11 -10.35 -10.19 2.18
CA ALA A 11 -10.96 -9.05 1.52
C ALA A 11 -9.92 -8.00 1.09
N THR A 12 -10.30 -7.19 0.11
CA THR A 12 -9.51 -6.04 -0.34
C THR A 12 -10.12 -4.76 0.24
N VAL A 13 -9.27 -3.87 0.73
CA VAL A 13 -9.66 -2.51 1.12
C VAL A 13 -8.83 -1.49 0.35
N GLU A 14 -9.47 -0.40 -0.07
CA GLU A 14 -8.81 0.70 -0.77
C GLU A 14 -8.63 1.90 0.15
N ALA A 15 -7.44 2.48 0.15
CA ALA A 15 -7.08 3.66 0.93
C ALA A 15 -6.68 4.81 -0.02
N PRO A 16 -7.65 5.58 -0.55
CA PRO A 16 -7.39 6.58 -1.58
C PRO A 16 -6.49 7.73 -1.08
N VAL A 17 -5.59 8.18 -1.94
CA VAL A 17 -4.75 9.37 -1.73
C VAL A 17 -4.98 10.35 -2.87
N THR A 18 -5.63 11.47 -2.58
CA THR A 18 -5.83 12.54 -3.56
C THR A 18 -4.58 13.42 -3.63
N VAL A 19 -3.99 13.52 -4.82
CA VAL A 19 -2.86 14.43 -5.10
C VAL A 19 -3.38 15.60 -5.93
N THR A 20 -3.19 16.83 -5.45
CA THR A 20 -3.59 18.07 -6.15
C THR A 20 -2.43 19.05 -6.20
N GLY A 21 -2.45 20.00 -7.15
CA GLY A 21 -1.45 21.08 -7.23
C GLY A 21 -0.09 20.68 -7.80
N VAL A 22 0.07 19.43 -8.25
CA VAL A 22 1.29 18.92 -8.88
C VAL A 22 0.93 18.39 -10.27
N THR A 23 1.60 18.89 -11.32
CA THR A 23 1.38 18.48 -12.70
C THR A 23 2.46 17.53 -13.21
N GLY A 24 2.11 16.65 -14.13
CA GLY A 24 3.05 15.69 -14.73
C GLY A 24 3.10 14.35 -14.01
N ASN A 25 4.08 13.52 -14.36
CA ASN A 25 4.24 12.18 -13.80
C ASN A 25 4.99 12.19 -12.48
N ALA A 26 4.71 11.21 -11.61
CA ALA A 26 5.52 10.96 -10.43
C ALA A 26 6.98 10.63 -10.82
N PRO A 27 7.97 11.07 -10.04
CA PRO A 27 9.37 10.74 -10.30
C PRO A 27 9.63 9.24 -10.10
N ALA A 28 10.59 8.68 -10.84
CA ALA A 28 10.97 7.27 -10.75
C ALA A 28 11.49 6.86 -9.35
N ALA A 29 11.97 7.83 -8.57
CA ALA A 29 12.45 7.65 -7.20
C ALA A 29 11.39 7.96 -6.13
N LEU A 30 10.10 8.03 -6.49
CA LEU A 30 9.04 8.24 -5.51
C LEU A 30 9.00 7.04 -4.53
N SER A 31 9.17 7.34 -3.26
CA SER A 31 8.92 6.40 -2.15
C SER A 31 7.53 6.62 -1.58
N VAL A 32 6.85 5.53 -1.24
CA VAL A 32 5.52 5.56 -0.64
C VAL A 32 5.59 4.92 0.74
N PRO A 33 5.55 5.70 1.83
CA PRO A 33 5.51 5.14 3.17
C PRO A 33 4.23 4.34 3.38
N VAL A 34 4.38 3.10 3.84
CA VAL A 34 3.28 2.21 4.17
C VAL A 34 3.37 1.85 5.65
N ASN A 35 2.27 2.05 6.36
CA ASN A 35 2.10 1.66 7.76
C ASN A 35 0.78 0.90 7.90
N ILE A 36 0.87 -0.41 8.09
CA ILE A 36 -0.27 -1.32 8.22
C ILE A 36 -0.09 -2.16 9.48
N SER A 37 -1.13 -2.20 10.31
CA SER A 37 -1.21 -3.12 11.44
C SER A 37 -1.83 -4.45 11.00
N HIS A 38 -1.14 -5.56 11.18
CA HIS A 38 -1.65 -6.89 10.86
C HIS A 38 -0.86 -7.96 11.61
N THR A 39 -1.54 -9.01 12.07
CA THR A 39 -0.95 -10.10 12.88
C THR A 39 -0.17 -11.12 12.04
N TYR A 40 -0.24 -11.01 10.71
CA TYR A 40 0.51 -11.89 9.81
C TYR A 40 0.74 -11.21 8.46
N ILE A 41 1.90 -10.59 8.27
CA ILE A 41 2.14 -9.79 7.05
C ILE A 41 2.36 -10.62 5.79
N GLY A 42 2.64 -11.91 5.94
CA GLY A 42 2.70 -12.87 4.83
C GLY A 42 1.40 -12.94 4.04
N ASP A 43 0.26 -12.66 4.68
CA ASP A 43 -1.07 -12.69 4.05
C ASP A 43 -1.37 -11.42 3.27
N LEU A 44 -0.53 -10.39 3.38
CA LEU A 44 -0.79 -9.11 2.72
C LEU A 44 -0.09 -9.03 1.37
N LYS A 45 -0.86 -8.65 0.35
CA LYS A 45 -0.40 -8.03 -0.89
C LYS A 45 -0.74 -6.55 -0.86
N ILE A 46 0.21 -5.70 -1.24
CA ILE A 46 0.05 -4.25 -1.22
C ILE A 46 0.36 -3.72 -2.61
N ASP A 47 -0.64 -3.09 -3.22
CA ASP A 47 -0.55 -2.49 -4.54
C ASP A 47 -0.81 -0.99 -4.45
N LEU A 48 0.02 -0.21 -5.12
CA LEU A 48 -0.24 1.20 -5.40
C LEU A 48 -0.83 1.31 -6.81
N VAL A 49 -2.05 1.84 -6.90
CA VAL A 49 -2.75 2.02 -8.17
C VAL A 49 -2.72 3.49 -8.55
N ALA A 50 -2.17 3.79 -9.73
CA ALA A 50 -2.13 5.13 -10.28
C ALA A 50 -3.47 5.50 -10.97
N PRO A 51 -3.76 6.81 -11.18
CA PRO A 51 -5.00 7.24 -11.83
C PRO A 51 -5.21 6.71 -13.26
N ASP A 52 -4.14 6.31 -13.94
CA ASP A 52 -4.16 5.69 -15.26
C ASP A 52 -4.44 4.17 -15.23
N GLY A 53 -4.59 3.59 -14.04
CA GLY A 53 -4.78 2.16 -13.81
C GLY A 53 -3.48 1.36 -13.71
N SER A 54 -2.31 1.99 -13.81
CA SER A 54 -1.03 1.31 -13.61
C SER A 54 -0.91 0.80 -12.17
N VAL A 55 -0.46 -0.44 -12.01
CA VAL A 55 -0.31 -1.10 -10.70
C VAL A 55 1.17 -1.29 -10.36
N TYR A 56 1.58 -0.75 -9.23
CA TYR A 56 2.91 -0.92 -8.67
C TYR A 56 2.81 -1.82 -7.43
N ASN A 57 3.34 -3.04 -7.53
CA ASN A 57 3.35 -3.95 -6.39
C ASN A 57 4.40 -3.49 -5.37
N LEU A 58 3.95 -2.94 -4.24
CA LEU A 58 4.83 -2.54 -3.15
C LEU A 58 5.24 -3.73 -2.30
N LYS A 59 4.36 -4.74 -2.19
CA LYS A 59 4.60 -5.99 -1.49
C LYS A 59 3.81 -7.14 -2.09
N ALA A 60 4.48 -8.26 -2.33
CA ALA A 60 3.83 -9.52 -2.71
C ALA A 60 3.42 -10.36 -1.48
N TYR A 61 2.49 -11.29 -1.69
CA TYR A 61 2.16 -12.33 -0.72
C TYR A 61 3.40 -13.15 -0.33
N GLY A 62 3.38 -13.73 0.87
CA GLY A 62 4.44 -14.58 1.40
C GLY A 62 5.71 -13.84 1.83
N SER A 63 5.89 -12.56 1.45
CA SER A 63 7.01 -11.74 1.90
C SER A 63 6.81 -11.29 3.36
N GLY A 64 7.86 -11.35 4.19
CA GLY A 64 7.82 -10.95 5.60
C GLY A 64 7.31 -12.01 6.59
N GLY A 65 6.64 -13.07 6.10
CA GLY A 65 6.25 -14.24 6.89
C GLY A 65 5.34 -13.93 8.08
N SER A 66 5.66 -14.51 9.24
CA SER A 66 4.90 -14.40 10.50
C SER A 66 5.20 -13.15 11.33
N SER A 67 5.82 -12.14 10.72
CA SER A 67 6.05 -10.87 11.43
C SER A 67 4.74 -10.09 11.52
N ASP A 68 4.61 -9.32 12.59
CA ASP A 68 3.52 -8.36 12.75
C ASP A 68 3.86 -7.04 12.06
N ASN A 69 2.85 -6.42 11.46
CA ASN A 69 2.85 -5.06 10.90
C ASN A 69 3.80 -4.82 9.71
N VAL A 70 3.37 -3.97 8.78
CA VAL A 70 4.20 -3.48 7.68
C VAL A 70 4.51 -2.02 7.95
N VAL A 71 5.79 -1.68 8.16
CA VAL A 71 6.26 -0.31 8.33
C VAL A 71 7.48 -0.10 7.42
N THR A 72 7.29 0.51 6.26
CA THR A 72 8.32 0.67 5.22
C THR A 72 8.16 1.97 4.42
N THR A 73 9.19 2.34 3.64
CA THR A 73 9.24 3.51 2.75
C THR A 73 9.74 3.16 1.36
#